data_AF-A0A2D7JYZ9-F1
#
_entry.id   AF-A0A2D7JYZ9-F1
#
_cell.length_a   1.000
_cell.length_b   1.000
_cell.length_c   1.000
_cell.angle_alpha   90.00
_cell.angle_beta   90.00
_cell.angle_gamma   90.00
#
_symmetry.space_group_name_H-M   'P 1'
#
loop_
_entity.id
_entity.type
_entity.pdbx_description
1 polymer ?
#
loop_
_entity_poly.entity_id
_entity_poly.type
_entity_poly.pdbx_seq_one_letter_code
_entity_poly.pdbx_strand_id
1 'polypeptide(L)'
;MTKIIGIDYSLTCPCCCIFESEDLSYENAKFYYLTSTKKYEGVFLDGKVIGDRIEDYTNQQERHDNISNWVFKRAVGNSINPTVFIEDYSFGSKGRVFNLAENTGLLKHKLYKKNMKFVTLVPSVIKKMATGKGNADKTRMYDKWYEETGINLMEALDQQTLSNPVTDIVDAFYIARCGYDQTMDKDKE
;
A
#
# COMPACT_ATOMS: atom_id res chain seq x y z
N MET A 1 -13.76 -8.00 14.42
CA MET A 1 -12.40 -8.34 13.97
C MET A 1 -11.74 -7.08 13.46
N THR A 2 -10.51 -6.82 13.90
CA THR A 2 -9.78 -5.60 13.55
C THR A 2 -9.24 -5.74 12.14
N LYS A 3 -9.63 -4.84 11.24
CA LYS A 3 -9.12 -4.81 9.87
C LYS A 3 -7.74 -4.15 9.86
N ILE A 4 -6.75 -4.79 9.26
CA ILE A 4 -5.38 -4.26 9.15
C ILE A 4 -5.16 -3.84 7.70
N ILE A 5 -4.70 -2.60 7.51
CA ILE A 5 -4.56 -1.99 6.20
C ILE A 5 -3.16 -1.42 6.05
N GLY A 6 -2.39 -1.89 5.07
CA GLY A 6 -1.15 -1.27 4.63
C GLY A 6 -1.37 -0.48 3.34
N ILE A 7 -0.86 0.74 3.29
CA ILE A 7 -1.05 1.64 2.14
C ILE A 7 0.32 2.12 1.65
N ASP A 8 0.70 1.68 0.45
CA ASP A 8 1.74 2.34 -0.35
C ASP A 8 1.09 3.46 -1.16
N TYR A 9 1.26 4.71 -0.71
CA TYR A 9 0.46 5.82 -1.20
C TYR A 9 1.24 6.70 -2.18
N SER A 10 0.79 6.72 -3.44
CA SER A 10 1.40 7.51 -4.50
C SER A 10 0.36 8.21 -5.38
N LEU A 11 0.84 9.03 -6.31
CA LEU A 11 -0.01 9.76 -7.26
C LEU A 11 -0.37 8.92 -8.51
N THR A 12 0.37 7.85 -8.78
CA THR A 12 0.32 7.12 -10.06
C THR A 12 -0.04 5.66 -9.93
N CYS A 13 0.25 5.04 -8.78
CA CYS A 13 -0.12 3.67 -8.49
C CYS A 13 -0.19 3.45 -6.98
N PRO A 14 -1.10 4.14 -6.26
CA PRO A 14 -1.33 3.83 -4.85
C PRO A 14 -1.86 2.39 -4.74
N CYS A 15 -1.38 1.66 -3.73
CA CYS A 15 -1.78 0.28 -3.45
C CYS A 15 -2.19 0.12 -1.98
N CYS A 16 -3.24 -0.66 -1.76
CA CYS A 16 -3.73 -1.05 -0.45
C CYS A 16 -3.65 -2.57 -0.30
N CYS A 17 -3.06 -3.04 0.79
CA CYS A 17 -3.13 -4.43 1.26
C CYS A 17 -4.04 -4.50 2.48
N ILE A 18 -4.96 -5.46 2.49
CA ILE A 18 -5.97 -5.62 3.52
C ILE A 18 -5.89 -7.03 4.10
N PHE A 19 -5.93 -7.11 5.42
CA PHE A 19 -6.17 -8.33 6.17
C PHE A 19 -7.40 -8.16 7.06
N GLU A 20 -8.25 -9.19 7.08
CA GLU A 20 -9.39 -9.29 8.00
C GLU A 20 -9.13 -10.23 9.18
N SER A 21 -7.90 -10.73 9.29
CA SER A 21 -7.36 -11.58 10.35
C SER A 21 -6.01 -11.03 10.82
N GLU A 22 -5.53 -11.54 11.96
CA GLU A 22 -4.18 -11.26 12.49
C GLU A 22 -3.11 -12.19 11.88
N ASP A 23 -3.52 -13.21 11.12
CA ASP A 23 -2.62 -14.01 10.30
C ASP A 23 -2.34 -13.27 8.98
N LEU A 24 -1.20 -12.60 8.92
CA LEU A 24 -0.81 -11.74 7.81
C LEU A 24 -0.10 -12.48 6.65
N SER A 25 -0.46 -13.73 6.43
CA SER A 25 -0.05 -14.53 5.27
C SER A 25 -0.72 -14.06 3.97
N TYR A 26 -0.08 -14.30 2.82
CA TYR A 26 -0.61 -13.91 1.50
C TYR A 26 -2.03 -14.49 1.23
N GLU A 27 -2.31 -15.65 1.79
CA GLU A 27 -3.57 -16.37 1.74
C GLU A 27 -4.72 -15.52 2.31
N ASN A 28 -4.43 -14.68 3.30
CA ASN A 28 -5.38 -13.76 3.93
C ASN A 28 -5.30 -12.33 3.38
N ALA A 29 -4.37 -12.05 2.47
CA ALA A 29 -4.18 -10.74 1.88
C ALA A 29 -5.15 -10.48 0.72
N LYS A 30 -5.69 -9.26 0.68
CA LYS A 30 -6.43 -8.70 -0.46
C LYS A 30 -5.78 -7.39 -0.91
N PHE A 31 -5.57 -7.25 -2.21
CA PHE A 31 -4.87 -6.11 -2.79
C PHE A 31 -5.76 -5.31 -3.72
N TYR A 32 -5.66 -3.99 -3.62
CA TYR A 32 -6.26 -3.04 -4.53
C TYR A 32 -5.19 -2.04 -4.96
N TYR A 33 -5.10 -1.74 -6.24
CA TYR A 33 -4.24 -0.65 -6.73
C TYR A 33 -4.94 0.18 -7.79
N LEU A 34 -4.50 1.43 -7.95
CA LEU A 34 -4.88 2.27 -9.09
C LEU A 34 -3.82 2.19 -10.19
N THR A 35 -4.22 2.29 -11.45
CA THR A 35 -3.28 2.29 -12.58
C THR A 35 -3.76 3.15 -13.74
N SER A 36 -2.81 3.79 -14.44
CA SER A 36 -3.04 4.42 -15.75
C SER A 36 -2.74 3.47 -16.92
N THR A 37 -2.24 2.26 -16.65
CA THR A 37 -1.89 1.27 -17.68
C THR A 37 -3.03 0.27 -17.88
N LYS A 38 -3.62 0.24 -19.09
CA LYS A 38 -4.86 -0.53 -19.36
C LYS A 38 -4.72 -2.03 -19.13
N LYS A 39 -3.57 -2.61 -19.46
CA LYS A 39 -3.33 -4.05 -19.24
C LYS A 39 -3.27 -4.46 -17.76
N TYR A 40 -3.09 -3.51 -16.85
CA TYR A 40 -3.08 -3.75 -15.41
C TYR A 40 -4.42 -3.41 -14.76
N GLU A 41 -5.44 -3.05 -15.54
CA GLU A 41 -6.82 -2.96 -15.04
C GLU A 41 -7.45 -4.35 -15.07
N GLY A 42 -8.07 -4.76 -13.97
CA GLY A 42 -8.80 -6.02 -13.92
C GLY A 42 -8.65 -6.79 -12.61
N VAL A 43 -8.98 -8.08 -12.70
CA VAL A 43 -8.99 -9.01 -11.58
C VAL A 43 -7.94 -10.08 -11.83
N PHE A 44 -7.01 -10.24 -10.90
CA PHE A 44 -5.87 -11.16 -11.00
C PHE A 44 -5.82 -12.07 -9.76
N LEU A 45 -5.13 -13.21 -9.88
CA LEU A 45 -4.89 -14.16 -8.80
C LEU A 45 -6.19 -14.55 -8.07
N ASP A 46 -7.17 -15.06 -8.82
CA ASP A 46 -8.47 -15.49 -8.31
C ASP A 46 -9.19 -14.43 -7.46
N GLY A 47 -9.04 -13.18 -7.86
CA GLY A 47 -9.64 -12.04 -7.18
C GLY A 47 -8.81 -11.47 -6.05
N LYS A 48 -7.66 -12.04 -5.68
CA LYS A 48 -6.82 -11.49 -4.61
C LYS A 48 -6.26 -10.12 -4.95
N VAL A 49 -6.03 -9.84 -6.24
CA VAL A 49 -5.45 -8.59 -6.70
C VAL A 49 -6.42 -7.91 -7.67
N ILE A 50 -6.81 -6.67 -7.36
CA ILE A 50 -7.76 -5.89 -8.18
C ILE A 50 -7.10 -4.57 -8.58
N GLY A 51 -6.94 -4.37 -9.89
CA GLY A 51 -6.45 -3.13 -10.48
C GLY A 51 -7.59 -2.26 -11.00
N ASP A 52 -7.71 -1.05 -10.45
CA ASP A 52 -8.69 -0.04 -10.85
C ASP A 52 -8.05 1.04 -11.73
N ARG A 53 -8.83 1.66 -12.61
CA ARG A 53 -8.37 2.81 -13.39
C ARG A 53 -8.30 4.06 -12.55
N ILE A 54 -7.23 4.83 -12.75
CA ILE A 54 -7.20 6.24 -12.33
C ILE A 54 -8.28 6.99 -13.11
N GLU A 55 -9.11 7.71 -12.37
CA GLU A 55 -10.13 8.61 -12.91
C GLU A 55 -9.48 9.81 -13.60
N ASP A 56 -10.10 10.30 -14.66
CA ASP A 56 -9.70 11.56 -15.28
C ASP A 56 -9.86 12.71 -14.28
N TYR A 57 -8.99 13.72 -14.38
CA TYR A 57 -8.99 14.88 -13.50
C TYR A 57 -8.53 16.11 -14.26
N THR A 58 -9.04 17.27 -13.87
CA THR A 58 -8.73 18.57 -14.48
C THR A 58 -7.67 19.34 -13.72
N ASN A 59 -7.49 19.04 -12.42
CA ASN A 59 -6.53 19.71 -11.54
C ASN A 59 -6.00 18.74 -10.47
N GLN A 60 -4.95 19.13 -9.75
CA GLN A 60 -4.31 18.25 -8.75
C GLN A 60 -5.21 18.03 -7.52
N GLN A 61 -6.04 19.00 -7.13
CA GLN A 61 -6.94 18.86 -5.99
C GLN A 61 -7.98 17.77 -6.25
N GLU A 62 -8.57 17.76 -7.45
CA GLU A 62 -9.47 16.71 -7.91
C GLU A 62 -8.75 15.35 -7.95
N ARG A 63 -7.54 15.30 -8.51
CA ARG A 63 -6.73 14.07 -8.50
C ARG A 63 -6.52 13.52 -7.08
N HIS A 64 -6.10 14.38 -6.15
CA HIS A 64 -5.84 14.00 -4.75
C HIS A 64 -7.15 13.54 -4.08
N ASP A 65 -8.27 14.20 -4.36
CA ASP A 65 -9.57 13.83 -3.83
C ASP A 65 -10.02 12.46 -4.36
N ASN A 66 -9.91 12.22 -5.67
CA ASN A 66 -10.25 10.95 -6.30
C ASN A 66 -9.43 9.79 -5.75
N ILE A 67 -8.10 9.95 -5.64
CA ILE A 67 -7.22 8.91 -5.10
C ILE A 67 -7.57 8.59 -3.64
N SER A 68 -7.74 9.62 -2.81
CA SER A 68 -8.09 9.41 -1.40
C SER A 68 -9.49 8.81 -1.25
N ASN A 69 -10.48 9.24 -2.02
CA ASN A 69 -11.81 8.63 -2.04
C ASN A 69 -11.77 7.15 -2.47
N TRP A 70 -10.91 6.81 -3.43
CA TRP A 70 -10.69 5.42 -3.83
C TRP A 70 -10.14 4.56 -2.68
N VAL A 71 -9.14 5.04 -1.92
CA VAL A 71 -8.65 4.34 -0.72
C VAL A 71 -9.78 4.11 0.27
N PHE A 72 -10.61 5.13 0.50
CA PHE A 72 -11.76 5.01 1.40
C PHE A 72 -12.78 3.99 0.88
N LYS A 73 -13.04 3.94 -0.41
CA LYS A 73 -13.99 2.99 -1.02
C LYS A 73 -13.48 1.55 -1.00
N ARG A 74 -12.22 1.31 -1.34
CA ARG A 74 -11.64 -0.03 -1.48
C ARG A 74 -11.15 -0.63 -0.17
N ALA A 75 -10.42 0.17 0.62
CA ALA A 75 -9.71 -0.36 1.78
C ALA A 75 -10.46 -0.11 3.08
N VAL A 76 -10.83 1.16 3.32
CA VAL A 76 -11.39 1.57 4.61
C VAL A 76 -12.86 1.18 4.74
N GLY A 77 -13.69 1.46 3.74
CA GLY A 77 -15.12 1.15 3.71
C GLY A 77 -15.87 1.57 4.98
N ASN A 78 -16.78 0.71 5.44
CA ASN A 78 -17.52 0.85 6.70
C ASN A 78 -16.81 0.13 7.87
N SER A 79 -15.49 -0.04 7.80
CA SER A 79 -14.75 -0.80 8.82
C SER A 79 -14.87 -0.14 10.19
N ILE A 80 -15.11 -0.95 11.21
CA ILE A 80 -15.14 -0.50 12.61
C ILE A 80 -13.72 -0.58 13.16
N ASN A 81 -13.14 0.57 13.48
CA ASN A 81 -11.78 0.71 14.04
C ASN A 81 -10.68 -0.04 13.26
N PRO A 82 -10.49 0.23 11.95
CA PRO A 82 -9.36 -0.34 11.23
C PRO A 82 -8.04 0.20 11.79
N THR A 83 -6.98 -0.62 11.73
CA THR A 83 -5.62 -0.17 11.96
C THR A 83 -4.98 0.10 10.61
N VAL A 84 -4.64 1.36 10.36
CA VAL A 84 -4.10 1.82 9.08
C VAL A 84 -2.61 2.12 9.21
N PHE A 85 -1.81 1.54 8.34
CA PHE A 85 -0.37 1.76 8.24
C PHE A 85 -0.06 2.43 6.90
N ILE A 86 0.72 3.52 6.95
CA ILE A 86 1.09 4.30 5.77
C ILE A 86 2.60 4.49 5.79
N GLU A 87 3.27 4.27 4.66
CA GLU A 87 4.69 4.64 4.56
C GLU A 87 4.84 6.17 4.66
N ASP A 88 5.86 6.62 5.39
CA ASP A 88 6.21 8.02 5.48
C ASP A 88 6.95 8.51 4.22
N TYR A 89 7.03 9.82 4.05
CA TYR A 89 7.50 10.43 2.79
C TYR A 89 8.88 9.95 2.34
N SER A 90 8.99 9.61 1.05
CA SER A 90 10.30 9.51 0.39
C SER A 90 10.85 10.90 0.06
N PHE A 91 11.81 11.36 0.85
CA PHE A 91 12.52 12.64 0.68
C PHE A 91 13.33 12.73 -0.63
N GLY A 92 13.41 11.66 -1.43
CA GLY A 92 14.11 11.64 -2.71
C GLY A 92 13.34 12.24 -3.90
N SER A 93 12.06 12.59 -3.74
CA SER A 93 11.18 13.02 -4.84
C SER A 93 11.40 14.47 -5.29
N LYS A 94 12.53 14.75 -5.96
CA LYS A 94 12.88 16.08 -6.48
C LYS A 94 11.76 16.63 -7.38
N GLY A 95 11.25 17.83 -7.06
CA GLY A 95 10.24 18.55 -7.87
C GLY A 95 8.78 18.10 -7.71
N ARG A 96 8.49 16.96 -7.08
CA ARG A 96 7.11 16.47 -6.83
C ARG A 96 6.76 16.26 -5.36
N VAL A 97 7.71 16.52 -4.45
CA VAL A 97 7.52 16.41 -3.00
C VAL A 97 6.27 17.14 -2.51
N PHE A 98 5.99 18.36 -2.99
CA PHE A 98 4.83 19.12 -2.52
C PHE A 98 3.50 18.49 -2.95
N ASN A 99 3.37 18.04 -4.20
CA ASN A 99 2.17 17.34 -4.65
C ASN A 99 1.95 16.03 -3.87
N LEU A 100 3.03 15.28 -3.62
CA LEU A 100 2.96 14.06 -2.80
C LEU A 100 2.55 14.38 -1.35
N ALA A 101 3.10 15.46 -0.78
CA ALA A 101 2.78 15.94 0.56
C ALA A 101 1.32 16.36 0.69
N GLU A 102 0.80 17.13 -0.27
CA GLU A 102 -0.59 17.54 -0.34
C GLU A 102 -1.55 16.35 -0.48
N ASN A 103 -1.25 15.42 -1.40
CA ASN A 103 -2.06 14.20 -1.59
C ASN A 103 -2.11 13.35 -0.31
N THR A 104 -0.95 13.07 0.27
CA THR A 104 -0.87 12.26 1.50
C THR A 104 -1.47 12.99 2.70
N GLY A 105 -1.28 14.31 2.76
CA GLY A 105 -1.89 15.17 3.77
C GLY A 105 -3.42 15.11 3.72
N LEU A 106 -4.00 15.10 2.52
CA LEU A 106 -5.45 14.94 2.33
C LEU A 106 -5.94 13.57 2.84
N LEU A 107 -5.24 12.48 2.52
CA LEU A 107 -5.58 11.14 3.04
C LEU A 107 -5.54 11.12 4.58
N LYS A 108 -4.44 11.59 5.18
CA LYS A 108 -4.28 11.68 6.64
C LYS A 108 -5.38 12.53 7.28
N HIS A 109 -5.71 13.67 6.67
CA HIS A 109 -6.79 14.55 7.15
C HIS A 109 -8.15 13.86 7.10
N LYS A 110 -8.48 13.14 6.02
CA LYS A 110 -9.73 12.38 5.91
C LYS A 110 -9.81 11.27 6.95
N LEU A 111 -8.72 10.54 7.21
CA LEU A 111 -8.65 9.52 8.27
C LEU A 111 -8.90 10.13 9.65
N TYR A 112 -8.23 11.26 9.95
CA TYR A 112 -8.46 12.03 11.17
C TYR A 112 -9.92 12.47 11.33
N LYS A 113 -10.54 13.03 10.27
CA LYS A 113 -11.95 13.46 10.29
C LYS A 113 -12.93 12.32 10.51
N LYS A 114 -12.55 11.08 10.20
CA LYS A 114 -13.32 9.86 10.46
C LYS A 114 -12.98 9.19 11.79
N ASN A 115 -12.16 9.83 12.62
CA ASN A 115 -11.66 9.29 13.90
C ASN A 115 -10.97 7.91 13.73
N MET A 116 -10.27 7.73 12.60
CA MET A 116 -9.54 6.51 12.30
C MET A 116 -8.08 6.69 12.69
N LYS A 117 -7.58 5.76 13.51
CA LYS A 117 -6.16 5.72 13.89
C LYS A 117 -5.35 5.27 12.68
N PHE A 118 -4.22 5.93 12.48
CA PHE A 118 -3.22 5.51 11.51
C PHE A 118 -1.82 5.67 12.10
N VAL A 119 -0.90 4.83 11.64
CA VAL A 119 0.51 4.84 12.00
C VAL A 119 1.34 5.07 10.75
N THR A 120 2.29 5.99 10.83
CA THR A 120 3.26 6.22 9.76
C THR A 120 4.54 5.45 10.03
N LEU A 121 5.05 4.76 9.02
CA LEU A 121 6.24 3.91 9.11
C LEU A 121 7.38 4.49 8.28
N VAL A 122 8.59 4.48 8.83
CA VAL A 122 9.77 4.93 8.09
C VAL A 122 10.17 3.86 7.06
N PRO A 123 10.40 4.23 5.77
CA PRO A 123 10.74 3.27 4.71
C PRO A 123 11.90 2.32 5.05
N SER A 124 12.95 2.86 5.68
CA SER A 124 14.12 2.06 6.05
C SER A 124 13.84 1.03 7.14
N VAL A 125 12.84 1.28 8.00
CA VAL A 125 12.43 0.33 9.03
C VAL A 125 11.66 -0.82 8.38
N ILE A 126 10.72 -0.54 7.47
CA ILE A 126 9.99 -1.56 6.71
C ILE A 126 10.99 -2.47 5.98
N LYS A 127 11.93 -1.87 5.23
CA LYS A 127 12.97 -2.62 4.51
C LYS A 127 13.83 -3.49 5.42
N LYS A 128 14.21 -2.96 6.59
CA LYS A 128 15.01 -3.70 7.59
C LYS A 128 14.23 -4.88 8.15
N MET A 129 12.96 -4.71 8.47
CA MET A 129 12.10 -5.78 8.99
C MET A 129 11.84 -6.86 7.94
N ALA A 130 11.52 -6.46 6.70
CA ALA A 130 11.25 -7.40 5.61
C ALA A 130 12.51 -8.18 5.20
N THR A 131 13.64 -7.49 4.99
CA THR A 131 14.80 -8.08 4.30
C THR A 131 16.06 -8.23 5.15
N GLY A 132 16.04 -7.73 6.38
CA GLY A 132 17.22 -7.56 7.24
C GLY A 132 18.08 -6.33 6.93
N LYS A 133 17.78 -5.57 5.86
CA LYS A 133 18.57 -4.39 5.43
C LYS A 133 17.70 -3.16 5.18
N GLY A 134 17.97 -2.07 5.90
CA GLY A 134 17.17 -0.83 5.78
C GLY A 134 17.34 -0.06 4.47
N ASN A 135 18.34 -0.40 3.67
CA ASN A 135 18.60 0.19 2.35
C ASN A 135 18.26 -0.75 1.19
N ALA A 136 17.44 -1.79 1.42
CA ALA A 136 17.02 -2.71 0.37
C ALA A 136 16.38 -1.98 -0.82
N ASP A 137 16.68 -2.46 -2.03
CA ASP A 137 16.07 -2.01 -3.27
C ASP A 137 14.78 -2.80 -3.58
N LYS A 138 14.12 -2.45 -4.69
CA LYS A 138 12.87 -3.10 -5.09
C LYS A 138 13.06 -4.57 -5.42
N THR A 139 14.19 -4.94 -6.02
CA THR A 139 14.51 -6.35 -6.33
C THR A 139 14.59 -7.17 -5.05
N ARG A 140 15.31 -6.69 -4.03
CA ARG A 140 15.44 -7.41 -2.76
C ARG A 140 14.11 -7.56 -2.01
N MET A 141 13.24 -6.55 -2.09
CA MET A 141 11.89 -6.63 -1.53
C MET A 141 11.05 -7.68 -2.26
N TYR A 142 11.14 -7.73 -3.60
CA TYR A 142 10.45 -8.72 -4.42
C TYR A 142 10.97 -10.15 -4.19
N ASP A 143 12.29 -10.33 -4.14
CA ASP A 143 12.91 -11.63 -3.85
C ASP A 143 12.38 -12.17 -2.52
N LYS A 144 12.31 -11.32 -1.49
CA LYS A 144 11.78 -11.70 -0.19
C LYS A 144 10.30 -12.05 -0.25
N TRP A 145 9.50 -11.28 -0.99
CA TRP A 145 8.09 -11.63 -1.25
C TRP A 145 7.97 -13.01 -1.89
N TYR A 146 8.77 -13.30 -2.91
CA TYR A 146 8.71 -14.58 -3.62
C TYR A 146 9.18 -15.75 -2.73
N GLU A 147 10.22 -15.54 -1.93
CA GLU A 147 10.71 -16.50 -0.94
C GLU A 147 9.63 -16.86 0.09
N GLU A 148 8.87 -15.86 0.58
CA GLU A 148 7.86 -16.06 1.62
C GLU A 148 6.53 -16.60 1.10
N THR A 149 6.11 -16.17 -0.09
CA THR A 149 4.75 -16.44 -0.61
C THR A 149 4.73 -17.48 -1.72
N GLY A 150 5.84 -17.68 -2.43
CA GLY A 150 5.90 -18.47 -3.66
C GLY A 150 5.16 -17.83 -4.86
N ILE A 151 4.61 -16.62 -4.72
CA ILE A 151 3.76 -16.00 -5.73
C ILE A 151 4.58 -15.16 -6.71
N ASN A 152 4.59 -15.57 -7.97
CA ASN A 152 5.21 -14.83 -9.06
C ASN A 152 4.26 -13.72 -9.59
N LEU A 153 4.27 -12.55 -8.94
CA LEU A 153 3.41 -11.42 -9.35
C LEU A 153 3.76 -10.92 -10.76
N MET A 154 5.03 -10.99 -11.16
CA MET A 154 5.47 -10.57 -12.49
C MET A 154 4.79 -11.41 -13.59
N GLU A 155 4.73 -12.72 -13.40
CA GLU A 155 4.02 -13.63 -14.31
C GLU A 155 2.51 -13.41 -14.23
N ALA A 156 1.96 -13.30 -13.02
CA ALA A 156 0.51 -13.12 -12.82
C ALA A 156 -0.05 -11.83 -13.45
N LEU A 157 0.77 -10.78 -13.57
CA LEU A 157 0.40 -9.50 -14.19
C LEU A 157 0.98 -9.31 -15.60
N ASP A 158 1.63 -10.33 -16.18
CA ASP A 158 2.34 -10.24 -17.46
C ASP A 158 3.25 -8.98 -17.55
N GLN A 159 4.11 -8.85 -16.55
CA GLN A 159 5.05 -7.76 -16.39
C GLN A 159 6.49 -8.24 -16.63
N GLN A 160 7.17 -7.57 -17.57
CA GLN A 160 8.52 -7.96 -18.02
C GLN A 160 9.64 -7.31 -17.18
N THR A 161 9.37 -6.14 -16.60
CA THR A 161 10.33 -5.39 -15.76
C THR A 161 9.76 -5.14 -14.38
N LEU A 162 10.58 -5.25 -13.33
CA LEU A 162 10.10 -5.03 -11.96
C LEU A 162 9.75 -3.54 -11.75
N SER A 163 8.48 -3.22 -11.88
CA SER A 163 7.90 -1.89 -11.73
C SER A 163 6.49 -1.96 -11.13
N ASN A 164 5.84 -0.81 -11.01
CA ASN A 164 4.44 -0.68 -10.67
C ASN A 164 3.57 -1.45 -11.69
N PRO A 165 2.53 -2.18 -11.26
CA PRO A 165 2.01 -2.24 -9.89
C PRO A 165 2.65 -3.32 -9.00
N VAL A 166 3.51 -4.20 -9.53
CA VAL A 166 4.11 -5.32 -8.77
C VAL A 166 4.88 -4.81 -7.55
N THR A 167 5.69 -3.77 -7.71
CA THR A 167 6.44 -3.19 -6.59
C THR A 167 5.52 -2.68 -5.50
N ASP A 168 4.44 -2.00 -5.87
CA ASP A 168 3.53 -1.34 -4.92
C ASP A 168 2.68 -2.36 -4.15
N ILE A 169 2.32 -3.49 -4.79
CA ILE A 169 1.69 -4.64 -4.12
C ILE A 169 2.61 -5.18 -3.02
N VAL A 170 3.89 -5.35 -3.34
CA VAL A 170 4.91 -5.83 -2.39
C VAL A 170 5.11 -4.83 -1.26
N ASP A 171 5.22 -3.54 -1.56
CA ASP A 171 5.40 -2.50 -0.54
C ASP A 171 4.18 -2.44 0.39
N ALA A 172 2.95 -2.43 -0.15
CA ALA A 172 1.72 -2.39 0.65
C ALA A 172 1.59 -3.60 1.60
N PHE A 173 2.01 -4.79 1.15
CA PHE A 173 2.05 -6.00 1.99
C PHE A 173 2.98 -5.85 3.19
N TYR A 174 4.22 -5.41 2.96
CA TYR A 174 5.19 -5.22 4.03
C TYR A 174 4.86 -4.03 4.93
N ILE A 175 4.23 -2.97 4.41
CA ILE A 175 3.72 -1.86 5.22
C ILE A 175 2.69 -2.37 6.24
N ALA A 176 1.75 -3.20 5.81
CA ALA A 176 0.76 -3.80 6.71
C ALA A 176 1.42 -4.69 7.78
N ARG A 177 2.26 -5.63 7.34
CA ARG A 177 2.90 -6.61 8.23
C ARG A 177 3.84 -5.97 9.24
N CYS A 178 4.82 -5.20 8.75
CA CYS A 178 5.79 -4.53 9.62
C CYS A 178 5.12 -3.52 10.56
N GLY A 179 4.05 -2.88 10.10
CA GLY A 179 3.25 -1.98 10.93
C GLY A 179 2.58 -2.71 12.09
N TYR A 180 1.92 -3.83 11.80
CA TYR A 180 1.26 -4.64 12.82
C TYR A 180 2.24 -5.20 13.84
N ASP A 181 3.37 -5.75 13.39
CA ASP A 181 4.42 -6.28 14.26
C ASP A 181 4.97 -5.20 15.22
N GLN A 182 5.23 -3.98 14.71
CA GLN A 182 5.68 -2.87 15.56
C GLN A 182 4.65 -2.44 16.60
N THR A 183 3.36 -2.52 16.29
CA THR A 183 2.32 -2.18 17.27
C THR A 183 2.20 -3.26 18.35
N MET A 184 2.32 -4.53 17.98
CA MET A 184 2.30 -5.66 18.92
C MET A 184 3.47 -5.65 19.90
N ASP A 185 4.66 -5.20 19.46
CA ASP A 185 5.83 -5.14 20.34
C ASP A 185 5.77 -3.97 21.34
N LYS A 186 5.14 -2.84 20.96
CA LYS A 186 4.93 -1.71 21.87
C LYS A 186 3.92 -2.00 22.98
N ASP A 187 2.96 -2.88 22.74
CA ASP A 187 1.96 -3.29 23.73
C ASP A 187 2.53 -4.29 24.76
N LYS A 188 3.76 -4.79 24.57
CA LYS A 188 4.47 -5.69 25.48
C LYS A 188 5.43 -4.97 26.45
N GLU A 189 5.69 -3.68 26.23
CA GLU A 189 6.50 -2.81 27.10
C GLU A 189 5.62 -2.10 28.16
#